data_AF-A0A919YL96-F1
#
_entry.id   AF-A0A919YL96-F1
#
_cell.length_a   1.000
_cell.length_b   1.000
_cell.length_c   1.000
_cell.angle_alpha   90.00
_cell.angle_beta   90.00
_cell.angle_gamma   90.00
#
_symmetry.space_group_name_H-M   'P 1'
#
loop_
_entity.id
_entity.type
_entity.pdbx_description
1 polymer ?
#
loop_
_entity_poly.entity_id
_entity_poly.type
_entity_poly.pdbx_seq_one_letter_code
_entity_poly.pdbx_strand_id
1 'polypeptide(L)' 'MRSEDQVKSKLYELRQLMQNSQDEMRLATVQAQIEMLEWTLHNPTEIYHIEDLEQLDS' A
#
# COMPACT_ATOMS: atom_id res chain seq x y z
N MET A 1 14.49 6.64 2.57
CA MET A 1 13.46 6.10 1.66
C MET A 1 12.20 6.91 1.84
N ARG A 2 12.09 8.05 1.14
CA ARG A 2 11.02 9.04 1.38
C ARG A 2 9.61 8.48 1.14
N SER A 3 9.45 7.47 0.27
CA SER A 3 8.18 6.82 -0.04
C SER A 3 7.68 5.90 1.09
N GLU A 4 8.56 5.18 1.77
CA GLU A 4 8.18 4.28 2.87
C GLU A 4 7.67 5.06 4.09
N ASP A 5 8.36 6.16 4.43
CA ASP A 5 7.95 7.06 5.52
C ASP A 5 6.58 7.69 5.25
N GLN A 6 6.28 8.01 3.98
CA GLN A 6 4.97 8.52 3.56
C GLN A 6 3.86 7.48 3.73
N VAL A 7 4.12 6.22 3.36
CA VAL A 7 3.17 5.12 3.55
C VAL A 7 2.91 4.87 5.03
N LYS A 8 3.95 4.87 5.88
CA LYS A 8 3.83 4.74 7.33
C LYS A 8 3.03 5.89 7.96
N SER A 9 3.29 7.13 7.55
CA SER A 9 2.52 8.29 7.98
C SER A 9 1.04 8.14 7.62
N LYS A 10 0.75 7.66 6.40
CA LYS A 10 -0.63 7.49 5.94
C LYS A 10 -1.37 6.39 6.70
N LEU A 11 -0.70 5.28 6.99
CA LEU A 11 -1.24 4.21 7.84
C LEU A 11 -1.62 4.71 9.23
N TYR A 12 -0.79 5.57 9.83
CA TYR A 12 -1.09 6.17 11.13
C TYR A 12 -2.38 7.01 11.08
N GLU A 13 -2.53 7.88 10.08
CA GLU A 13 -3.74 8.70 9.88
C GLU A 13 -5.00 7.84 9.71
N LEU A 14 -4.93 6.79 8.89
CA LEU A 14 -6.07 5.90 8.63
C LEU A 14 -6.50 5.13 9.88
N ARG A 15 -5.55 4.67 10.69
CA ARG A 15 -5.84 4.00 11.97
C ARG A 15 -6.50 4.95 12.97
N GLN A 16 -6.05 6.21 13.03
CA GLN A 16 -6.72 7.23 13.83
C GLN A 16 -8.14 7.51 13.32
N LEU A 17 -8.35 7.50 12.01
CA LEU A 17 -9.66 7.68 11.41
C LEU A 17 -10.63 6.53 11.76
N MET A 18 -10.15 5.29 11.79
CA MET A 18 -10.96 4.14 12.22
C MET A 18 -11.40 4.25 13.68
N GLN A 19 -10.50 4.66 14.58
CA GLN A 19 -10.82 4.76 16.01
C GLN A 19 -11.89 5.82 16.30
N ASN A 20 -12.00 6.84 15.45
CA ASN A 20 -12.90 7.98 15.66
C ASN A 20 -14.19 7.91 14.83
N SER A 21 -14.36 6.90 13.96
CA SER A 21 -15.52 6.78 13.07
C SER A 21 -16.52 5.73 13.57
N GLN A 22 -17.81 6.07 13.58
CA GLN A 22 -18.91 5.13 13.83
C GLN A 22 -19.64 4.70 12.55
N ASP A 23 -19.25 5.26 11.40
CA ASP A 23 -19.82 4.93 10.09
C ASP A 23 -19.19 3.63 9.56
N GLU A 24 -19.97 2.55 9.57
CA GLU A 24 -19.56 1.21 9.13
C GLU A 24 -19.09 1.17 7.67
N MET A 25 -19.74 1.94 6.78
CA MET A 25 -19.36 1.99 5.36
C MET A 25 -18.00 2.68 5.18
N ARG A 26 -17.78 3.75 5.95
CA ARG A 26 -16.49 4.45 5.97
C ARG A 26 -15.41 3.58 6.60
N LEU A 27 -15.71 2.84 7.66
CA LEU A 27 -14.78 1.91 8.31
C LEU A 27 -14.31 0.81 7.36
N ALA A 28 -15.23 0.19 6.62
CA ALA A 28 -14.88 -0.83 5.62
C ALA A 28 -13.95 -0.29 4.53
N THR A 29 -14.20 0.95 4.07
CA THR A 29 -13.36 1.61 3.07
C THR A 29 -11.95 1.90 3.62
N VAL A 30 -11.86 2.39 4.86
CA VAL A 30 -10.59 2.71 5.50
C VAL A 30 -9.79 1.44 5.80
N GLN A 31 -10.46 0.37 6.22
CA GLN A 31 -9.84 -0.94 6.43
C GLN A 31 -9.19 -1.47 5.15
N ALA A 32 -9.90 -1.42 4.02
CA ALA A 32 -9.34 -1.83 2.72
C ALA A 32 -8.12 -0.98 2.31
N GLN A 33 -8.13 0.32 2.59
CA GLN A 33 -6.98 1.20 2.33
C GLN A 33 -5.76 0.85 3.18
N ILE A 34 -5.96 0.47 4.45
CA ILE A 34 -4.89 0.01 5.33
C ILE A 34 -4.27 -1.27 4.78
N GLU A 35 -5.10 -2.25 4.40
CA GLU A 35 -4.63 -3.55 3.88
C GLU A 35 -3.78 -3.39 2.62
N MET A 36 -4.15 -2.50 1.69
CA MET A 36 -3.33 -2.24 0.49
C MET A 36 -1.98 -1.60 0.81
N LEU A 37 -1.96 -0.65 1.75
CA LEU A 37 -0.71 0.02 2.15
C LEU A 37 0.21 -0.94 2.91
N GLU A 38 -0.35 -1.80 3.77
CA GLU A 38 0.39 -2.86 4.43
C GLU A 38 0.91 -3.88 3.41
N TRP A 39 0.11 -4.27 2.42
CA TRP A 39 0.57 -5.14 1.34
C TRP A 39 1.75 -4.53 0.58
N THR A 40 1.70 -3.23 0.27
CA THR A 40 2.77 -2.50 -0.43
C THR A 40 4.07 -2.45 0.37
N LEU A 41 4.00 -2.38 1.70
CA LEU A 41 5.19 -2.40 2.57
C LEU A 41 5.80 -3.80 2.69
N HIS A 42 4.99 -4.86 2.68
CA HIS A 42 5.43 -6.23 2.92
C HIS A 42 5.72 -7.02 1.64
N ASN A 43 5.24 -6.55 0.50
CA ASN A 43 5.54 -7.11 -0.81
C ASN A 43 6.42 -6.09 -1.54
N PRO A 44 7.76 -6.17 -1.39
CA PRO A 44 8.64 -5.41 -2.26
C PRO A 44 8.25 -5.81 -3.68
N THR A 45 7.72 -4.85 -4.44
CA THR A 45 7.46 -5.06 -5.85
C THR A 45 8.77 -5.51 -6.46
N GLU A 46 8.87 -6.78 -6.86
CA GLU A 46 9.96 -7.23 -7.71
C GLU A 46 9.94 -6.29 -8.89
N ILE A 47 10.98 -5.47 -8.98
CA ILE A 47 11.22 -4.62 -10.13
C ILE A 47 11.53 -5.63 -11.23
N TYR A 48 10.51 -6.01 -12.01
CA TYR A 48 10.74 -6.63 -13.30
C TYR A 48 11.64 -5.65 -14.07
N HIS A 49 12.93 -6.00 -14.17
CA HIS A 49 13.83 -5.28 -15.03
C HIS A 49 13.28 -5.50 -16.44
N ILE A 50 12.98 -4.40 -17.12
CA ILE A 50 12.51 -4.41 -18.51
C ILE A 50 13.60 -5.00 -19.45
N GLU A 51 14.79 -5.33 -18.94
CA GLU A 51 15.87 -6.02 -19.65
C GLU A 51 15.59 -7.51 -19.92
N ASP A 52 14.66 -8.15 -19.21
CA ASP A 52 14.32 -9.58 -19.45
C ASP A 52 13.36 -9.79 -20.64
N LEU A 53 12.87 -8.71 -21.26
CA LEU A 53 11.98 -8.79 -22.44
C LEU A 53 12.73 -8.77 -23.79
N GLU A 54 14.04 -8.51 -23.81
CA GLU A 54 14.83 -8.51 -25.07
C GLU A 54 15.39 -9.89 -25.46
N GLN A 55 15.29 -10.92 -24.62
CA GLN A 55 15.84 -12.26 -24.91
C GLN A 55 14.85 -13.27 -25.52
N LEU A 56 13.61 -12.87 -25.81
CA LEU A 56 12.61 -13.76 -26.42
C LEU A 56 12.47 -13.61 -27.95
N ASP A 57 13.24 -12.71 -28.57
CA ASP A 57 13.25 -12.47 -30.03
C ASP A 57 14.60 -12.85 -30.69
N SER A 58 15.28 -13.91 -30.23
CA SER A 58 16.46 -14.50 -30.90
C SER A 58 16.24 -15.94 -31.35
#